data_AF-A0A0A2M8C9-F1
#
_entry.id   AF-A0A0A2M8C9-F1
#
_cell.length_a   1.000
_cell.length_b   1.000
_cell.length_c   1.000
_cell.angle_alpha   90.00
_cell.angle_beta   90.00
_cell.angle_gamma   90.00
#
_symmetry.space_group_name_H-M   'P 1'
#
loop_
_entity.id
_entity.type
_entity.pdbx_description
1 polymer ?
#
loop_
_entity_poly.entity_id
_entity_poly.type
_entity_poly.pdbx_seq_one_letter_code
_entity_poly.pdbx_strand_id
1 'polypeptide(L)'
;MKTNEMQSLTELHEYIKARRYFTLLKPCEHRKESYNVPLQFSGHADVIFTVMDIIKVAILALEADEPYDSNHIVNSRINIRNLLEIALQLIPMEEMQLLDEIHQLHEQHKATQSQKQETKPQDKT
;
A
#
# COMPACT_ATOMS: atom_id res chain seq x y z
N MET A 1 4.12 48.49 -8.67
CA MET A 1 3.06 47.48 -8.55
C MET A 1 3.61 46.07 -8.35
N LYS A 2 4.56 45.57 -9.18
CA LYS A 2 5.20 44.24 -9.04
C LYS A 2 5.89 43.96 -7.70
N THR A 3 6.45 44.98 -7.04
CA THR A 3 7.20 44.82 -5.78
C THR A 3 6.32 44.43 -4.59
N ASN A 4 5.07 44.93 -4.55
CA ASN A 4 4.13 44.68 -3.46
C ASN A 4 3.56 43.25 -3.53
N GLU A 5 3.27 42.77 -4.73
CA GLU A 5 2.82 41.39 -4.97
C GLU A 5 3.89 40.38 -4.57
N MET A 6 5.16 40.62 -4.93
CA MET A 6 6.27 39.74 -4.57
C MET A 6 6.55 39.73 -3.05
N GLN A 7 6.39 40.86 -2.37
CA GLN A 7 6.46 40.94 -0.91
C GLN A 7 5.32 40.13 -0.26
N SER A 8 4.09 40.30 -0.73
CA SER A 8 2.92 39.56 -0.20
C SER A 8 3.04 38.04 -0.38
N LEU A 9 3.63 37.58 -1.50
CA LEU A 9 3.86 36.16 -1.75
C LEU A 9 4.93 35.58 -0.82
N THR A 10 5.97 36.36 -0.53
CA THR A 10 7.05 35.96 0.39
C THR A 10 6.53 35.84 1.81
N GLU A 11 5.72 36.80 2.25
CA GLU A 11 5.05 36.78 3.57
C GLU A 11 4.11 35.57 3.70
N LEU A 12 3.33 35.27 2.66
CA LEU A 12 2.47 34.09 2.62
C LEU A 12 3.27 32.78 2.69
N HIS A 13 4.39 32.70 1.96
CA HIS A 13 5.26 31.52 1.99
C HIS A 13 5.83 31.27 3.39
N GLU A 14 6.38 32.31 4.03
CA GLU A 14 6.90 32.20 5.39
C GLU A 14 5.81 31.86 6.40
N TYR A 15 4.61 32.42 6.25
CA TYR A 15 3.46 32.07 7.08
C TYR A 15 3.07 30.59 6.95
N ILE A 16 2.96 30.09 5.72
CA ILE A 16 2.65 28.68 5.41
C ILE A 16 3.70 27.75 6.02
N LYS A 17 4.99 28.10 5.86
CA LYS A 17 6.12 27.35 6.38
C LYS A 17 6.14 27.32 7.90
N ALA A 18 5.96 28.47 8.55
CA ALA A 18 5.90 28.58 10.01
C ALA A 18 4.75 27.77 10.61
N ARG A 19 3.59 27.73 9.92
CA ARG A 19 2.40 26.98 10.35
C ARG A 19 2.41 25.50 9.94
N ARG A 20 3.43 25.06 9.18
CA ARG A 20 3.58 23.68 8.69
C ARG A 20 2.34 23.16 7.92
N TYR A 21 1.67 24.04 7.18
CA TYR A 21 0.60 23.62 6.28
C TYR A 21 1.14 22.75 5.14
N PHE A 22 0.26 21.93 4.55
CA PHE A 22 0.58 21.07 3.40
C PHE A 22 1.71 20.05 3.64
N THR A 23 1.82 19.53 4.87
CA THR A 23 2.88 18.57 5.24
C THR A 23 2.52 17.11 5.03
N LEU A 24 1.22 16.78 4.95
CA LEU A 24 0.74 15.41 4.77
C LEU A 24 0.80 14.96 3.30
N LEU A 25 0.24 15.77 2.40
CA LEU A 25 0.20 15.49 0.97
C LEU A 25 1.53 15.89 0.33
N LYS A 26 2.24 14.93 -0.24
CA LYS A 26 3.47 15.17 -1.00
C LYS A 26 3.20 15.01 -2.49
N PRO A 27 3.63 15.92 -3.37
CA PRO A 27 3.49 15.72 -4.81
C PRO A 27 4.09 14.39 -5.24
N CYS A 28 3.37 13.63 -6.08
CA CYS A 28 3.89 12.40 -6.66
C CYS A 28 4.84 12.74 -7.82
N GLU A 29 6.06 12.20 -7.79
CA GLU A 29 7.07 12.50 -8.81
C GLU A 29 6.75 11.89 -10.18
N HIS A 30 6.00 10.79 -10.21
CA HIS A 30 5.82 9.98 -11.42
C HIS A 30 4.44 10.17 -12.07
N ARG A 31 3.51 10.87 -11.41
CA ARG A 31 2.16 11.08 -11.90
C ARG A 31 1.70 12.53 -11.68
N LYS A 32 1.41 13.22 -12.78
CA LYS A 32 0.87 14.59 -12.76
C LYS A 32 -0.41 14.66 -11.93
N GLU A 33 -0.58 15.79 -11.23
CA GLU A 33 -1.80 16.10 -10.45
C GLU A 33 -2.16 15.03 -9.41
N SER A 34 -1.15 14.33 -8.88
CA SER A 34 -1.36 13.34 -7.83
C SER A 34 -0.46 13.59 -6.64
N TYR A 35 -0.93 13.18 -5.47
CA TYR A 35 -0.25 13.37 -4.20
C TYR A 35 -0.15 12.03 -3.48
N ASN A 36 0.98 11.82 -2.81
CA ASN A 36 1.24 10.71 -1.92
C ASN A 36 0.91 11.11 -0.48
N VAL A 37 0.26 10.20 0.23
CA VAL A 37 0.03 10.27 1.68
C VAL A 37 0.90 9.19 2.34
N PRO A 38 1.82 9.54 3.25
CA PRO A 38 2.57 8.52 3.99
C PRO A 38 1.64 7.79 4.95
N LEU A 39 1.58 6.47 4.83
CA LEU A 39 0.88 5.58 5.76
C LEU A 39 1.92 4.84 6.62
N GLN A 40 1.61 4.67 7.90
CA GLN A 40 2.49 4.01 8.86
C GLN A 40 1.94 2.64 9.21
N PHE A 41 2.79 1.62 9.07
CA PHE A 41 2.50 0.24 9.41
C PHE A 41 3.65 -0.33 10.24
N SER A 42 3.34 -1.29 11.09
CA SER A 42 4.34 -1.98 11.93
C SER A 42 5.20 -2.99 11.14
N GLY A 43 4.75 -3.39 9.95
CA GLY A 43 5.48 -4.27 9.02
C GLY A 43 4.62 -4.73 7.83
N HIS A 44 5.19 -5.57 6.97
CA HIS A 44 4.53 -6.05 5.75
C HIS A 44 3.24 -6.83 6.03
N ALA A 45 3.21 -7.64 7.09
CA ALA A 45 2.01 -8.37 7.47
C ALA A 45 0.86 -7.42 7.86
N ASP A 46 1.17 -6.32 8.53
CA ASP A 46 0.21 -5.28 8.94
C ASP A 46 -0.41 -4.57 7.72
N VAL A 47 0.40 -4.32 6.67
CA VAL A 47 -0.09 -3.82 5.37
C VAL A 47 -1.09 -4.79 4.77
N ILE A 48 -0.75 -6.08 4.69
CA ILE A 48 -1.63 -7.10 4.10
C ILE A 48 -2.91 -7.28 4.92
N PHE A 49 -2.83 -7.30 6.26
CA PHE A 49 -4.02 -7.35 7.11
C PHE A 49 -4.92 -6.14 6.89
N THR A 50 -4.34 -4.95 6.76
CA THR A 50 -5.11 -3.74 6.43
C THR A 50 -5.80 -3.87 5.07
N VAL A 51 -5.10 -4.35 4.03
CA VAL A 51 -5.71 -4.62 2.70
C VAL A 51 -6.87 -5.61 2.82
N MET A 52 -6.69 -6.69 3.57
CA MET A 52 -7.74 -7.69 3.79
C MET A 52 -8.95 -7.08 4.50
N ASP A 53 -8.75 -6.28 5.53
CA ASP A 53 -9.83 -5.65 6.28
C ASP A 53 -10.59 -4.63 5.43
N ILE A 54 -9.88 -3.88 4.60
CA ILE A 54 -10.50 -2.99 3.60
C ILE A 54 -11.41 -3.79 2.65
N ILE A 55 -10.92 -4.90 2.10
CA ILE A 55 -11.70 -5.75 1.18
C ILE A 55 -12.92 -6.35 1.88
N LYS A 56 -12.78 -6.86 3.11
CA LYS A 56 -13.90 -7.41 3.90
C LYS A 56 -14.99 -6.37 4.14
N VAL A 57 -14.61 -5.14 4.49
CA VAL A 57 -15.57 -4.03 4.69
C VAL A 57 -16.25 -3.66 3.37
N ALA A 58 -15.51 -3.64 2.25
CA ALA A 58 -16.10 -3.41 0.94
C ALA A 58 -17.12 -4.50 0.55
N ILE A 59 -16.80 -5.78 0.82
CA ILE A 59 -17.72 -6.91 0.61
C ILE A 59 -18.98 -6.74 1.46
N LEU A 60 -18.83 -6.49 2.76
CA LEU A 60 -19.95 -6.29 3.68
C LEU A 60 -20.86 -5.13 3.22
N ALA A 61 -20.26 -4.04 2.74
CA ALA A 61 -20.99 -2.89 2.23
C ALA A 61 -21.74 -3.20 0.92
N LEU A 62 -21.22 -4.11 0.08
CA LEU A 62 -21.87 -4.56 -1.14
C LEU A 62 -22.96 -5.62 -0.90
N GLU A 63 -22.86 -6.39 0.17
CA GLU A 63 -23.84 -7.41 0.57
C GLU A 63 -25.04 -6.82 1.35
N ALA A 64 -24.94 -5.59 1.82
CA ALA A 64 -26.03 -4.92 2.54
C ALA A 64 -27.26 -4.73 1.62
N ASP A 65 -28.46 -4.96 2.16
CA ASP A 65 -29.70 -4.73 1.42
C ASP A 65 -29.86 -3.24 1.05
N GLU A 66 -30.32 -2.97 -0.18
CA GLU A 66 -30.60 -1.60 -0.62
C GLU A 66 -31.67 -0.93 0.28
N PRO A 67 -31.56 0.39 0.56
CA PRO A 67 -30.58 1.34 0.01
C PRO A 67 -29.28 1.46 0.82
N TYR A 68 -28.14 1.44 0.11
CA TYR A 68 -26.79 1.60 0.67
C TYR A 68 -26.46 2.99 1.22
N ASP A 69 -27.29 3.99 0.90
CA ASP A 69 -27.09 5.38 1.30
C ASP A 69 -27.92 5.69 2.56
N SER A 70 -27.36 6.53 3.42
CA SER A 70 -28.02 7.03 4.62
C SER A 70 -27.79 8.54 4.76
N ASN A 71 -28.42 9.15 5.77
CA ASN A 71 -28.18 10.56 6.08
C ASN A 71 -26.70 10.90 6.36
N HIS A 72 -25.89 9.90 6.71
CA HIS A 72 -24.46 10.06 7.01
C HIS A 72 -23.53 9.54 5.91
N ILE A 73 -24.02 8.69 5.02
CA ILE A 73 -23.23 8.04 3.97
C ILE A 73 -23.95 8.28 2.65
N VAL A 74 -23.40 9.19 1.84
CA VAL A 74 -23.89 9.51 0.51
C VAL A 74 -22.92 8.94 -0.52
N ASN A 75 -23.44 8.47 -1.66
CA ASN A 75 -22.65 7.88 -2.73
C ASN A 75 -21.83 6.66 -2.27
N SER A 76 -22.44 5.78 -1.47
CA SER A 76 -21.87 4.52 -0.99
C SER A 76 -21.07 3.75 -2.05
N ARG A 77 -21.58 3.64 -3.29
CA ARG A 77 -20.86 2.98 -4.40
C ARG A 77 -19.52 3.65 -4.72
N ILE A 78 -19.45 4.98 -4.69
CA ILE A 78 -18.19 5.72 -4.88
C ILE A 78 -17.26 5.51 -3.68
N ASN A 79 -17.81 5.49 -2.47
CA ASN A 79 -17.02 5.24 -1.25
C ASN A 79 -16.38 3.85 -1.28
N ILE A 80 -17.15 2.82 -1.65
CA ILE A 80 -16.65 1.44 -1.82
C ILE A 80 -15.57 1.39 -2.90
N ARG A 81 -15.78 2.06 -4.05
CA ARG A 81 -14.76 2.13 -5.10
C ARG A 81 -13.47 2.78 -4.60
N ASN A 82 -13.54 3.94 -3.95
CA ASN A 82 -12.37 4.65 -3.43
C ASN A 82 -11.62 3.82 -2.40
N LEU A 83 -12.35 3.09 -1.56
CA LEU A 83 -11.80 2.17 -0.57
C LEU A 83 -11.02 1.03 -1.25
N LEU A 84 -11.57 0.43 -2.31
CA LEU A 84 -10.87 -0.59 -3.10
C LEU A 84 -9.66 -0.03 -3.88
N GLU A 85 -9.72 1.21 -4.36
CA GLU A 85 -8.57 1.88 -4.98
C GLU A 85 -7.41 2.11 -3.99
N ILE A 86 -7.71 2.36 -2.71
CA ILE A 86 -6.69 2.42 -1.65
C ILE A 86 -6.12 1.03 -1.39
N ALA A 87 -6.96 0.00 -1.27
CA ALA A 87 -6.49 -1.38 -1.09
C ALA A 87 -5.52 -1.79 -2.20
N LEU A 88 -5.85 -1.48 -3.46
CA LEU A 88 -5.01 -1.78 -4.61
C LEU A 88 -3.63 -1.11 -4.54
N GLN A 89 -3.56 0.15 -4.08
CA GLN A 89 -2.30 0.88 -3.92
C GLN A 89 -1.41 0.33 -2.79
N LEU A 90 -1.99 -0.44 -1.86
CA LEU A 90 -1.26 -1.01 -0.72
C LEU A 90 -0.72 -2.42 -1.01
N ILE A 91 -1.03 -3.03 -2.14
CA ILE A 91 -0.56 -4.38 -2.48
C ILE A 91 0.93 -4.32 -2.87
N PRO A 92 1.83 -4.99 -2.13
CA PRO A 92 3.27 -5.01 -2.40
C PRO A 92 3.60 -6.09 -3.45
N MET A 93 3.35 -5.79 -4.73
CA MET A 93 3.42 -6.78 -5.82
C MET A 93 4.83 -7.34 -6.00
N GLU A 94 5.84 -6.48 -5.96
CA GLU A 94 7.24 -6.84 -6.14
C GLU A 94 7.72 -7.75 -5.00
N GLU A 95 7.34 -7.47 -3.76
CA GLU A 95 7.65 -8.30 -2.60
C GLU A 95 6.97 -9.68 -2.68
N MET A 96 5.76 -9.74 -3.23
CA MET A 96 5.06 -11.02 -3.45
C MET A 96 5.77 -11.87 -4.52
N GLN A 97 6.27 -11.26 -5.60
CA GLN A 97 7.08 -11.97 -6.61
C GLN A 97 8.38 -12.50 -6.01
N LEU A 98 9.06 -11.69 -5.18
CA LEU A 98 10.26 -12.12 -4.46
C LEU A 98 9.97 -13.32 -3.55
N LEU A 99 8.82 -13.34 -2.87
CA LEU A 99 8.42 -14.46 -2.02
C LEU A 99 8.29 -15.77 -2.81
N ASP A 100 7.76 -15.72 -4.03
CA ASP A 100 7.67 -16.88 -4.92
C ASP A 100 9.06 -17.39 -5.32
N GLU A 101 10.00 -16.50 -5.65
CA GLU A 101 11.38 -16.87 -5.96
C GLU A 101 12.08 -17.54 -4.76
N ILE A 102 11.91 -16.99 -3.56
CA ILE A 102 12.45 -17.56 -2.32
C ILE A 102 11.89 -18.97 -2.09
N HIS A 103 10.58 -19.16 -2.32
CA HIS A 103 9.95 -20.45 -2.18
C HIS A 103 10.53 -21.47 -3.17
N GLN A 104 10.72 -21.09 -4.43
CA GLN A 104 11.34 -21.95 -5.45
C GLN A 104 12.76 -22.37 -5.05
N LEU A 105 13.58 -21.41 -4.59
CA LEU A 105 14.95 -21.69 -4.12
C LEU A 105 14.96 -22.65 -2.92
N HIS A 106 14.02 -22.48 -1.99
CA HIS A 106 13.87 -23.37 -0.85
C HIS A 106 13.55 -24.82 -1.29
N GLU A 107 12.64 -25.00 -2.24
CA GLU A 107 12.28 -26.33 -2.75
C GLU A 107 13.42 -26.98 -3.54
N GLN A 108 14.17 -26.21 -4.34
CA GLN A 108 15.38 -26.70 -5.01
C GLN A 108 16.45 -27.16 -4.02
N HIS A 109 16.61 -26.42 -2.92
CA HIS A 109 17.56 -26.77 -1.87
C HIS A 109 17.18 -28.08 -1.18
N LYS A 110 15.89 -28.27 -0.84
CA LYS A 110 15.37 -29.53 -0.29
C LYS A 110 15.66 -30.72 -1.21
N ALA A 111 15.33 -30.60 -2.49
CA ALA A 111 15.56 -31.67 -3.48
C ALA A 111 17.06 -32.04 -3.59
N THR A 112 17.93 -31.03 -3.56
CA THR A 112 19.39 -31.22 -3.61
C THR A 112 19.92 -31.91 -2.34
N GLN A 113 19.32 -31.66 -1.17
CA GLN A 113 19.69 -32.33 0.07
C GLN A 113 19.23 -33.79 0.12
N SER A 114 18.03 -34.10 -0.40
CA SER A 114 17.53 -35.48 -0.49
C SER A 114 18.41 -36.37 -1.38
N GLN A 115 18.88 -35.86 -2.52
CA GLN A 115 19.78 -36.59 -3.43
C GLN A 115 21.19 -36.82 -2.84
N LYS A 116 21.67 -35.94 -1.95
CA LYS A 116 22.95 -36.10 -1.25
C LYS A 116 22.90 -37.14 -0.11
N GLN A 117 21.72 -37.49 0.39
CA GLN A 117 21.57 -38.52 1.43
C GLN A 117 21.49 -39.94 0.84
N GLU A 118 21.02 -40.09 -0.40
CA GLU A 118 20.93 -41.40 -1.09
C GLU A 118 22.26 -41.86 -1.74
N THR A 119 23.24 -40.98 -1.89
CA THR A 119 24.52 -41.29 -2.58
C THR A 119 25.70 -41.59 -1.64
N LYS A 120 25.48 -41.76 -0.32
CA LYS A 120 26.55 -42.25 0.58
C LYS A 120 26.86 -43.73 0.26
N PRO A 121 28.10 -44.08 -0.13
CA PRO A 121 28.45 -45.46 -0.46
C PRO A 121 28.24 -46.38 0.75
N GLN A 122 27.48 -47.46 0.57
CA GLN A 122 27.63 -48.67 1.37
C GLN A 122 28.98 -49.28 1.00
N ASP A 123 30.00 -48.95 1.79
CA ASP A 123 31.22 -49.75 1.82
C ASP A 123 31.66 -49.92 3.27
N LYS A 124 32.21 -51.11 3.57
CA LYS A 124 32.37 -51.82 4.87
C LYS A 124 31.23 -52.81 5.11
N THR A 125 31.43 -54.13 5.08
CA THR A 125 32.63 -54.96 5.32
C THR A 125 32.47 -56.30 4.61
#